data_AF-A0AA35PXC3-F1
#
_entry.id   AF-A0AA35PXC3-F1
#
_cell.length_a   1.000
_cell.length_b   1.000
_cell.length_c   1.000
_cell.angle_alpha   90.00
_cell.angle_beta   90.00
_cell.angle_gamma   90.00
#
_symmetry.space_group_name_H-M   'P 1'
#
loop_
_entity.id
_entity.type
_entity.pdbx_description
1 polymer ?
#
loop_
_entity_poly.entity_id
_entity_poly.type
_entity_poly.pdbx_seq_one_letter_code
_entity_poly.pdbx_strand_id
1 'polypeptide(L)'
;MAPASKEPKGQKELDVIVNATLELIQRLQTVLSDINRNPTATSTSSAQSSGQAPLNSLALAQDSSALVRAHATKVSLLIVNEPFTPSALVGVIRELAQGPLPSLAASAETCTADRYTAVFRKELAWRCRSVLLELAKLLEKIPKDGKALSASEQGFSADKGSIALTGVLWAACDQVAVLTKGGVGGFFVKKVEEWRDTLKDVMEELKEWGEQEPDDDDDDEDEEEDDPVHDTSEKSKQSVIDDFMSSDRTIPKSDPDKIRPRLETSLKRLRLVTLLYQAIVKRRIKKLPAIPPPEDADESARAVPTKLNDAAHVLEVLPDHFGDLAAAIYDLDPEEIDEMMDQCFTDAETVSNVLGQTWEGGKDEFTEWTEKFKTEIRKA
;
A
#
# COMPACT_ATOMS: atom_id res chain seq x y z
N MET A 1 2.31 -5.81 -61.76
CA MET A 1 1.42 -5.05 -60.86
C MET A 1 0.80 -6.04 -59.88
N ALA A 2 1.32 -6.11 -58.66
CA ALA A 2 0.67 -6.85 -57.58
C ALA A 2 -0.59 -6.06 -57.14
N PRO A 3 -1.72 -6.73 -56.81
CA PRO A 3 -2.88 -6.02 -56.32
C PRO A 3 -2.58 -5.46 -54.93
N ALA A 4 -2.81 -4.16 -54.74
CA ALA A 4 -2.81 -3.54 -53.43
C ALA A 4 -3.89 -4.23 -52.58
N SER A 5 -3.48 -5.03 -51.60
CA SER A 5 -4.37 -5.58 -50.58
C SER A 5 -5.12 -4.42 -49.92
N LYS A 6 -6.40 -4.26 -50.23
CA LYS A 6 -7.28 -3.33 -49.54
C LYS A 6 -7.42 -3.82 -48.10
N GLU A 7 -6.74 -3.17 -47.16
CA GLU A 7 -7.05 -3.33 -45.73
C GLU A 7 -8.58 -3.20 -45.54
N PRO A 8 -9.23 -4.18 -44.91
CA PRO A 8 -10.67 -4.14 -44.72
C PRO A 8 -11.03 -2.92 -43.87
N LYS A 9 -12.06 -2.16 -44.28
CA LYS A 9 -12.50 -0.91 -43.62
C LYS A 9 -12.65 -1.05 -42.09
N GLY A 10 -13.06 -2.23 -41.62
CA GLY A 10 -13.21 -2.54 -40.19
C GLY A 10 -11.88 -2.61 -39.42
N GLN A 11 -10.77 -3.00 -40.04
CA GLN A 11 -9.45 -3.05 -39.38
C GLN A 11 -8.94 -1.63 -39.10
N LYS A 12 -9.08 -0.72 -40.07
CA LYS A 12 -8.68 0.69 -39.89
C LYS A 12 -9.45 1.37 -38.77
N GLU A 13 -10.77 1.13 -38.70
CA GLU A 13 -11.61 1.66 -37.62
C GLU A 13 -11.19 1.10 -36.26
N LEU A 14 -10.85 -0.20 -36.21
CA LEU A 14 -10.33 -0.85 -35.01
C LEU A 14 -9.01 -0.23 -34.55
N ASP A 15 -8.04 -0.04 -35.44
CA ASP A 15 -6.75 0.56 -35.07
C ASP A 15 -6.93 2.00 -34.54
N VAL A 16 -7.81 2.78 -35.17
CA VAL A 16 -8.11 4.15 -34.72
C VAL A 16 -8.73 4.16 -33.33
N ILE A 17 -9.74 3.31 -33.07
CA ILE A 17 -10.42 3.31 -31.77
C ILE A 17 -9.56 2.73 -30.65
N VAL A 18 -8.71 1.74 -30.95
CA VAL A 18 -7.72 1.22 -29.99
C VAL A 18 -6.76 2.32 -29.58
N ASN A 19 -6.14 3.02 -30.53
CA ASN A 19 -5.20 4.10 -30.24
C ASN A 19 -5.87 5.24 -29.46
N ALA A 20 -7.07 5.67 -29.86
CA ALA A 20 -7.82 6.70 -29.15
C ALA A 20 -8.17 6.28 -27.70
N THR A 21 -8.48 5.00 -27.49
CA THR A 21 -8.78 4.47 -26.16
C THR A 21 -7.53 4.35 -25.29
N LEU A 22 -6.39 3.97 -25.87
CA LEU A 22 -5.10 3.98 -25.17
C LEU A 22 -4.69 5.39 -24.75
N GLU A 23 -4.87 6.39 -25.63
CA GLU A 23 -4.65 7.80 -25.27
C GLU A 23 -5.58 8.28 -24.15
N LEU A 24 -6.86 7.89 -24.19
CA LEU A 24 -7.80 8.17 -23.11
C LEU A 24 -7.33 7.54 -21.80
N ILE A 25 -6.96 6.25 -21.82
CA ILE A 25 -6.44 5.54 -20.64
C ILE A 25 -5.23 6.28 -20.06
N GLN A 26 -4.27 6.69 -20.89
CA GLN A 26 -3.09 7.43 -20.43
C GLN A 26 -3.47 8.73 -19.71
N ARG A 27 -4.41 9.52 -20.26
CA ARG A 27 -4.89 10.76 -19.62
C ARG A 27 -5.55 10.47 -18.27
N LEU A 28 -6.39 9.44 -18.19
CA LEU A 28 -7.06 9.04 -16.95
C LEU A 28 -6.05 8.51 -15.91
N GLN A 29 -5.01 7.81 -16.35
CA GLN A 29 -3.92 7.38 -15.48
C GLN A 29 -3.14 8.56 -14.90
N THR A 30 -2.93 9.64 -15.67
CA THR A 30 -2.32 10.87 -15.15
C THR A 30 -3.17 11.45 -14.02
N VAL A 31 -4.47 11.62 -14.24
CA VAL A 31 -5.41 12.11 -13.21
C VAL A 31 -5.36 11.27 -11.94
N LEU A 32 -5.42 9.94 -12.08
CA LEU A 32 -5.36 9.02 -10.94
C LEU A 32 -3.99 9.03 -10.24
N SER A 33 -2.90 9.22 -10.99
CA SER A 33 -1.55 9.34 -10.43
C SER A 33 -1.41 10.62 -9.62
N ASP A 34 -2.01 11.72 -10.09
CA ASP A 34 -2.00 13.00 -9.37
C ASP A 34 -2.81 12.91 -8.08
N ILE A 35 -3.98 12.25 -8.09
CA ILE A 35 -4.76 11.98 -6.87
C ILE A 35 -3.98 11.08 -5.91
N ASN A 36 -3.30 10.05 -6.41
CA ASN A 36 -2.52 9.15 -5.58
C ASN A 36 -1.32 9.86 -4.90
N ARG A 37 -0.65 10.77 -5.62
CA ARG A 37 0.46 11.58 -5.09
C ARG A 37 -0.01 12.67 -4.13
N ASN A 38 -1.13 13.31 -4.44
CA ASN A 38 -1.68 14.44 -3.68
C ASN A 38 -3.14 14.18 -3.28
N PRO A 39 -3.42 13.22 -2.38
CA PRO A 39 -4.79 12.80 -2.07
C PRO A 39 -5.61 13.87 -1.34
N THR A 40 -4.98 14.88 -0.76
CA THR A 40 -5.65 16.01 -0.10
C THR A 40 -6.00 17.15 -1.06
N ALA A 41 -5.48 17.15 -2.29
CA ALA A 41 -5.76 18.22 -3.24
C ALA A 41 -7.25 18.25 -3.59
N THR A 42 -7.88 19.41 -3.38
CA THR A 42 -9.26 19.65 -3.81
C THR A 42 -9.28 19.65 -5.33
N SER A 43 -9.99 18.69 -5.93
CA SER A 43 -10.16 18.67 -7.38
C SER A 43 -10.92 19.94 -7.81
N THR A 44 -10.27 20.81 -8.57
CA THR A 44 -10.84 22.06 -9.10
C THR A 44 -11.91 21.86 -10.19
N SER A 45 -12.31 20.62 -10.45
CA SER A 45 -13.21 20.24 -11.53
C SER A 45 -14.55 19.73 -10.99
N SER A 46 -15.43 20.65 -10.59
CA SER A 46 -16.89 20.56 -10.80
C SER A 46 -17.60 21.76 -10.18
N ALA A 47 -17.50 22.90 -10.87
CA ALA A 47 -18.58 23.87 -10.80
C ALA A 47 -19.85 23.22 -11.37
N GLN A 48 -20.90 23.18 -10.55
CA GLN A 48 -22.32 23.16 -10.94
C GLN A 48 -22.87 21.89 -11.63
N SER A 49 -23.49 21.02 -10.83
CA SER A 49 -24.83 20.51 -11.16
C SER A 49 -25.72 20.55 -9.92
N SER A 50 -26.41 21.68 -9.75
CA SER A 50 -27.46 21.81 -8.74
C SER A 50 -28.63 20.88 -9.07
N GLY A 51 -28.77 19.78 -8.32
CA GLY A 51 -29.96 18.92 -8.34
C GLY A 51 -29.76 17.41 -8.55
N GLN A 52 -28.54 16.89 -8.74
CA GLN A 52 -28.31 15.43 -8.74
C GLN A 52 -27.88 14.94 -7.36
N ALA A 53 -28.46 13.82 -6.92
CA ALA A 53 -28.03 13.13 -5.71
C ALA A 53 -26.52 12.87 -5.77
N PRO A 54 -25.79 13.00 -4.65
CA PRO A 54 -24.35 12.82 -4.65
C PRO A 54 -23.98 11.43 -5.18
N LEU A 55 -23.09 11.40 -6.17
CA LEU A 55 -22.60 10.16 -6.75
C LEU A 55 -21.95 9.29 -5.66
N ASN A 56 -22.38 8.04 -5.56
CA ASN A 56 -21.75 7.07 -4.68
C ASN A 56 -20.46 6.57 -5.34
N SER A 57 -19.33 7.14 -4.92
CA SER A 57 -18.00 6.83 -5.44
C SER A 57 -17.68 5.33 -5.41
N LEU A 58 -18.00 4.63 -4.32
CA LEU A 58 -17.68 3.20 -4.16
C LEU A 58 -18.52 2.33 -5.10
N ALA A 59 -19.82 2.62 -5.21
CA ALA A 59 -20.69 1.92 -6.15
C ALA A 59 -20.23 2.17 -7.59
N LEU A 60 -19.87 3.42 -7.93
CA LEU A 60 -19.37 3.76 -9.26
C LEU A 60 -18.07 3.00 -9.59
N ALA A 61 -17.11 2.93 -8.66
CA ALA A 61 -15.89 2.17 -8.83
C ALA A 61 -16.18 0.67 -9.02
N GLN A 62 -17.06 0.11 -8.18
CA GLN A 62 -17.45 -1.30 -8.23
C GLN A 62 -18.08 -1.66 -9.57
N ASP A 63 -19.14 -0.96 -9.98
CA ASP A 63 -19.87 -1.23 -11.21
C ASP A 63 -18.97 -1.03 -12.44
N SER A 64 -18.15 0.03 -12.44
CA SER A 64 -17.21 0.28 -13.53
C SER A 64 -16.17 -0.81 -13.65
N SER A 65 -15.60 -1.28 -12.53
CA SER A 65 -14.63 -2.39 -12.54
C SER A 65 -15.26 -3.71 -13.01
N ALA A 66 -16.52 -3.99 -12.64
CA ALA A 66 -17.25 -5.16 -13.10
C ALA A 66 -17.52 -5.11 -14.61
N LEU A 67 -17.88 -3.93 -15.14
CA LEU A 67 -18.03 -3.71 -16.57
C LEU A 67 -16.70 -3.87 -17.31
N VAL A 68 -15.59 -3.28 -16.82
CA VAL A 68 -14.26 -3.48 -17.41
C VAL A 68 -13.93 -4.97 -17.46
N ARG A 69 -14.14 -5.71 -16.37
CA ARG A 69 -13.91 -7.16 -16.33
C ARG A 69 -14.71 -7.90 -17.39
N ALA A 70 -15.99 -7.57 -17.56
CA ALA A 70 -16.86 -8.20 -18.56
C ALA A 70 -16.42 -7.89 -19.99
N HIS A 71 -16.07 -6.64 -20.29
CA HIS A 71 -15.56 -6.24 -21.61
C HIS A 71 -14.18 -6.84 -21.89
N ALA A 72 -13.31 -6.95 -20.89
CA ALA A 72 -12.01 -7.60 -21.01
C ALA A 72 -12.16 -9.06 -21.45
N THR A 73 -13.10 -9.80 -20.85
CA THR A 73 -13.43 -11.16 -21.28
C THR A 73 -13.90 -11.19 -22.73
N LYS A 74 -14.77 -10.26 -23.14
CA LYS A 74 -15.22 -10.16 -24.54
C LYS A 74 -14.05 -9.87 -25.49
N VAL A 75 -13.19 -8.91 -25.17
CA VAL A 75 -12.00 -8.58 -25.96
C VAL A 75 -11.09 -9.81 -26.09
N SER A 76 -10.77 -10.45 -24.97
CA SER A 76 -9.93 -11.65 -24.91
C SER A 76 -10.48 -12.78 -25.80
N LEU A 77 -11.79 -13.04 -25.74
CA LEU A 77 -12.43 -14.03 -26.60
C LEU A 77 -12.41 -13.63 -28.09
N LEU A 78 -12.62 -12.36 -28.42
CA LEU A 78 -12.67 -11.88 -29.79
C LEU A 78 -11.30 -11.86 -30.49
N ILE A 79 -10.21 -11.65 -29.74
CA ILE A 79 -8.85 -11.64 -30.30
C ILE A 79 -8.27 -13.04 -30.51
N VAL A 80 -8.80 -14.08 -29.86
CA VAL A 80 -8.28 -15.46 -29.97
C VAL A 80 -9.12 -16.38 -30.85
N ASN A 81 -10.40 -16.06 -31.08
CA ASN A 81 -11.31 -16.91 -31.84
C ASN A 81 -11.35 -16.54 -33.33
N GLU A 82 -11.48 -17.56 -34.18
CA GLU A 82 -11.78 -17.40 -35.60
C GLU A 82 -13.30 -17.56 -35.87
N PRO A 83 -13.90 -16.77 -36.78
CA PRO A 83 -13.27 -15.72 -37.59
C PRO A 83 -13.01 -14.42 -36.78
N PHE A 84 -11.86 -13.80 -37.02
CA PHE A 84 -11.54 -12.49 -36.43
C PHE A 84 -12.55 -11.43 -36.93
N THR A 85 -13.18 -10.74 -35.99
CA THR A 85 -14.30 -9.83 -36.28
C THR A 85 -13.99 -8.41 -35.77
N PRO A 86 -13.30 -7.56 -36.56
CA PRO A 86 -12.88 -6.23 -36.14
C PRO A 86 -14.05 -5.33 -35.69
N SER A 87 -15.21 -5.42 -36.35
CA SER A 87 -16.39 -4.61 -36.03
C SER A 87 -16.97 -4.91 -34.65
N ALA A 88 -16.87 -6.16 -34.18
CA ALA A 88 -17.31 -6.53 -32.83
C ALA A 88 -16.38 -5.93 -31.77
N LEU A 89 -15.06 -5.97 -32.00
CA LEU A 89 -14.08 -5.33 -31.12
C LEU A 89 -14.28 -3.81 -31.05
N VAL A 90 -14.55 -3.15 -32.20
CA VAL A 90 -14.87 -1.72 -32.22
C VAL A 90 -16.04 -1.38 -31.30
N GLY A 91 -17.12 -2.18 -31.32
CA GLY A 91 -18.26 -2.00 -30.43
C GLY A 91 -17.87 -2.08 -28.95
N VAL A 92 -17.17 -3.14 -28.57
CA VAL A 92 -16.73 -3.37 -27.18
C VAL A 92 -15.80 -2.27 -26.67
N ILE A 93 -14.84 -1.82 -27.50
CA ILE A 93 -13.88 -0.77 -27.13
C ILE A 93 -14.56 0.59 -27.02
N ARG A 94 -15.54 0.86 -27.89
CA ARG A 94 -16.37 2.08 -27.81
C ARG A 94 -17.16 2.13 -26.51
N GLU A 95 -17.78 1.02 -26.13
CA GLU A 95 -18.51 0.90 -24.85
C GLU A 95 -17.58 1.14 -23.67
N LEU A 96 -16.37 0.56 -23.66
CA LEU A 96 -15.34 0.82 -22.66
C LEU A 96 -15.00 2.31 -22.57
N ALA A 97 -14.67 2.94 -23.70
CA ALA A 97 -14.22 4.34 -23.75
C ALA A 97 -15.30 5.34 -23.31
N GLN A 98 -16.58 5.04 -23.54
CA GLN A 98 -17.69 5.95 -23.23
C GLN A 98 -18.24 5.79 -21.80
N GLY A 99 -18.05 4.63 -21.17
CA GLY A 99 -18.68 4.31 -19.89
C GLY A 99 -17.69 4.05 -18.77
N PRO A 100 -17.22 2.80 -18.61
CA PRO A 100 -16.52 2.38 -17.40
C PRO A 100 -15.12 3.01 -17.23
N LEU A 101 -14.42 3.41 -18.30
CA LEU A 101 -13.09 4.01 -18.15
C LEU A 101 -13.14 5.41 -17.53
N PRO A 102 -13.92 6.37 -18.06
CA PRO A 102 -14.10 7.66 -17.38
C PRO A 102 -14.70 7.50 -15.98
N SER A 103 -15.61 6.53 -15.80
CA SER A 103 -16.28 6.30 -14.52
C SER A 103 -15.33 5.81 -13.42
N LEU A 104 -14.30 5.01 -13.76
CA LEU A 104 -13.24 4.65 -12.81
C LEU A 104 -12.47 5.88 -12.33
N ALA A 105 -12.11 6.81 -13.22
CA ALA A 105 -11.44 8.04 -12.81
C ALA A 105 -12.34 8.93 -11.97
N ALA A 106 -13.59 9.13 -12.42
CA ALA A 106 -14.60 9.92 -11.70
C ALA A 106 -14.88 9.37 -10.29
N SER A 107 -14.83 8.05 -10.10
CA SER A 107 -14.98 7.44 -8.78
C SER A 107 -13.91 7.91 -7.79
N ALA A 108 -12.64 7.99 -8.22
CA ALA A 108 -11.55 8.48 -7.38
C ALA A 108 -11.59 10.02 -7.19
N GLU A 109 -12.06 10.76 -8.20
CA GLU A 109 -12.26 12.22 -8.09
C GLU A 109 -13.36 12.58 -7.09
N THR A 110 -14.46 11.82 -7.07
CA THR A 110 -15.60 12.02 -6.16
C THR A 110 -15.35 11.42 -4.75
N CYS A 111 -14.33 10.58 -4.59
CA CYS A 111 -13.85 10.10 -3.29
C CYS A 111 -13.00 11.17 -2.60
N THR A 112 -13.60 12.28 -2.16
CA THR A 112 -12.84 13.38 -1.57
C THR A 112 -12.31 13.06 -0.16
N ALA A 113 -11.15 13.62 0.20
CA ALA A 113 -10.47 13.30 1.46
C ALA A 113 -11.27 13.72 2.70
N ASP A 114 -12.04 14.80 2.61
CA ASP A 114 -12.93 15.31 3.65
C ASP A 114 -14.14 14.40 3.90
N ARG A 115 -14.60 13.65 2.89
CA ARG A 115 -15.76 12.75 3.01
C ARG A 115 -15.38 11.32 3.33
N TYR A 116 -14.21 10.87 2.88
CA TYR A 116 -13.75 9.49 3.03
C TYR A 116 -12.55 9.41 3.98
N THR A 117 -11.34 9.60 3.44
CA THR A 117 -10.06 9.97 4.08
C THR A 117 -9.05 10.14 2.94
N ALA A 118 -7.91 10.81 3.18
CA ALA A 118 -6.86 10.91 2.18
C ALA A 118 -6.25 9.54 1.85
N VAL A 119 -6.04 8.71 2.87
CA VAL A 119 -5.47 7.35 2.73
C VAL A 119 -6.38 6.45 1.88
N PHE A 120 -7.70 6.49 2.12
CA PHE A 120 -8.64 5.69 1.34
C PHE A 120 -8.76 6.18 -0.10
N ARG A 121 -8.77 7.51 -0.31
CA ARG A 121 -8.76 8.10 -1.66
C ARG A 121 -7.52 7.68 -2.45
N LYS A 122 -6.34 7.75 -1.82
CA LYS A 122 -5.05 7.32 -2.39
C LYS A 122 -5.12 5.87 -2.85
N GLU A 123 -5.65 4.99 -2.01
CA GLU A 123 -5.82 3.56 -2.30
C GLU A 123 -6.80 3.32 -3.46
N LEU A 124 -7.96 3.95 -3.43
CA LEU A 124 -8.95 3.81 -4.51
C LEU A 124 -8.36 4.27 -5.86
N ALA A 125 -7.69 5.42 -5.87
CA ALA A 125 -7.04 5.93 -7.08
C ALA A 125 -5.97 4.98 -7.62
N TRP A 126 -5.17 4.38 -6.73
CA TRP A 126 -4.17 3.38 -7.10
C TRP A 126 -4.81 2.15 -7.75
N ARG A 127 -5.86 1.58 -7.14
CA ARG A 127 -6.54 0.39 -7.68
C ARG A 127 -7.22 0.67 -9.02
N CYS A 128 -7.92 1.80 -9.15
CA CYS A 128 -8.50 2.23 -10.42
C CYS A 128 -7.43 2.39 -11.51
N ARG A 129 -6.27 2.95 -11.17
CA ARG A 129 -5.14 3.12 -12.09
C ARG A 129 -4.57 1.77 -12.53
N SER A 130 -4.46 0.81 -11.61
CA SER A 130 -4.03 -0.56 -11.93
C SER A 130 -4.98 -1.23 -12.92
N VAL A 131 -6.30 -1.11 -12.76
CA VAL A 131 -7.27 -1.61 -13.74
C VAL A 131 -7.05 -1.00 -15.12
N LEU A 132 -6.86 0.32 -15.21
CA LEU A 132 -6.60 1.01 -16.47
C LEU A 132 -5.28 0.55 -17.11
N LEU A 133 -4.24 0.35 -16.31
CA LEU A 133 -2.92 -0.12 -16.78
C LEU A 133 -3.00 -1.51 -17.39
N GLU A 134 -3.63 -2.45 -16.70
CA GLU A 134 -3.75 -3.82 -17.18
C GLU A 134 -4.68 -3.92 -18.39
N LEU A 135 -5.71 -3.07 -18.48
CA LEU A 135 -6.53 -2.96 -19.68
C LEU A 135 -5.75 -2.44 -20.88
N ALA A 136 -4.90 -1.42 -20.71
CA ALA A 136 -4.07 -0.91 -21.79
C ALA A 136 -3.19 -2.02 -22.38
N LYS A 137 -2.52 -2.81 -21.52
CA LYS A 137 -1.71 -3.95 -21.95
C LYS A 137 -2.53 -4.99 -22.73
N LEU A 138 -3.78 -5.25 -22.34
CA LEU A 138 -4.66 -6.16 -23.08
C LEU A 138 -5.06 -5.57 -24.44
N LEU A 139 -5.38 -4.27 -24.52
CA LEU A 139 -5.74 -3.61 -25.77
C LEU A 139 -4.56 -3.55 -26.76
N GLU A 140 -3.33 -3.42 -26.26
CA GLU A 140 -2.11 -3.49 -27.08
C GLU A 140 -1.90 -4.86 -27.74
N LYS A 141 -2.56 -5.92 -27.25
CA LYS A 141 -2.55 -7.26 -27.86
C LYS A 141 -3.56 -7.45 -28.98
N ILE A 142 -4.38 -6.45 -29.28
CA ILE A 142 -5.32 -6.56 -30.40
C ILE A 142 -4.54 -6.66 -31.72
N PRO A 143 -4.76 -7.72 -32.53
CA PRO A 143 -4.04 -7.92 -33.79
C PRO A 143 -4.27 -6.80 -34.79
N LYS A 144 -3.18 -6.34 -35.42
CA LYS A 144 -3.19 -5.29 -36.45
C LYS A 144 -3.31 -5.84 -37.87
N ASP A 145 -3.05 -7.13 -38.05
CA ASP A 145 -3.07 -7.81 -39.35
C ASP A 145 -4.46 -8.36 -39.71
N GLY A 146 -5.46 -8.15 -38.85
CA GLY A 146 -6.83 -8.60 -39.05
C GLY A 146 -7.04 -10.10 -38.87
N LYS A 147 -6.12 -10.79 -38.19
CA LYS A 147 -6.21 -12.21 -37.87
C LYS A 147 -6.32 -12.43 -36.37
N ALA A 148 -6.86 -13.58 -35.96
CA ALA A 148 -6.85 -13.97 -34.56
C ALA A 148 -5.40 -14.23 -34.10
N LEU A 149 -5.13 -14.01 -32.81
CA LEU A 149 -3.83 -14.29 -32.20
C LEU A 149 -3.43 -15.74 -32.40
N SER A 150 -2.14 -15.98 -32.67
CA SER A 150 -1.60 -17.33 -32.78
C SER A 150 -1.56 -18.03 -31.42
N ALA A 151 -1.52 -19.36 -31.39
CA ALA A 151 -1.45 -20.14 -30.14
C ALA A 151 -0.29 -19.72 -29.21
N SER A 152 0.84 -19.26 -29.78
CA SER A 152 1.98 -18.72 -29.03
C SER A 152 1.72 -17.38 -28.34
N GLU A 153 0.78 -16.58 -28.85
CA GLU A 153 0.41 -15.26 -28.31
C GLU A 153 -0.80 -15.33 -27.35
N GLN A 154 -1.48 -16.47 -27.33
CA GLN A 154 -2.63 -16.74 -26.46
C GLN A 154 -2.24 -17.23 -25.05
N GLY A 155 -1.07 -17.86 -24.91
CA GLY A 155 -0.71 -18.70 -23.76
C GLY A 155 -0.59 -18.01 -22.38
N PHE A 156 -0.07 -18.73 -21.39
CA PHE A 156 0.10 -18.24 -20.01
C PHE A 156 1.48 -17.64 -19.71
N SER A 157 2.31 -17.42 -20.73
CA SER A 157 3.61 -16.78 -20.52
C SER A 157 3.41 -15.36 -20.00
N ALA A 158 3.93 -15.09 -18.79
CA ALA A 158 3.63 -13.93 -17.95
C ALA A 158 3.74 -12.57 -18.67
N ASP A 159 4.63 -12.44 -19.65
CA ASP A 159 4.87 -11.18 -20.36
C ASP A 159 4.22 -11.08 -21.75
N LYS A 160 3.63 -12.16 -22.29
CA LYS A 160 3.27 -12.20 -23.72
C LYS A 160 1.86 -12.67 -24.05
N GLY A 161 1.22 -13.41 -23.15
CA GLY A 161 -0.05 -14.06 -23.40
C GLY A 161 -1.28 -13.19 -23.16
N SER A 162 -2.21 -13.14 -24.11
CA SER A 162 -3.48 -12.42 -23.93
C SER A 162 -4.34 -12.98 -22.79
N ILE A 163 -4.31 -14.30 -22.55
CA ILE A 163 -5.05 -14.94 -21.47
C ILE A 163 -4.46 -14.57 -20.11
N ALA A 164 -3.12 -14.57 -19.97
CA ALA A 164 -2.45 -14.14 -18.74
C ALA A 164 -2.81 -12.68 -18.40
N LEU A 165 -2.73 -11.78 -19.39
CA LEU A 165 -3.11 -10.37 -19.21
C LEU A 165 -4.58 -10.20 -18.81
N THR A 166 -5.47 -11.03 -19.37
CA THR A 166 -6.88 -11.04 -18.97
C THR A 166 -7.03 -11.44 -17.50
N GLY A 167 -6.30 -12.46 -17.05
CA GLY A 167 -6.29 -12.90 -15.64
C GLY A 167 -5.73 -11.85 -14.68
N VAL A 168 -4.67 -11.14 -15.07
CA VAL A 168 -4.10 -10.03 -14.26
C VAL A 168 -5.09 -8.87 -14.16
N LEU A 169 -5.74 -8.49 -15.27
CA LEU A 169 -6.78 -7.46 -15.27
C LEU A 169 -8.00 -7.86 -14.41
N TRP A 170 -8.40 -9.14 -14.45
CA TRP A 170 -9.42 -9.68 -13.57
C TRP A 170 -9.06 -9.50 -12.09
N ALA A 171 -7.84 -9.88 -11.71
CA ALA A 171 -7.36 -9.70 -10.34
C ALA A 171 -7.37 -8.21 -9.93
N ALA A 172 -6.97 -7.30 -10.82
CA ALA A 172 -7.06 -5.86 -10.56
C ALA A 172 -8.51 -5.38 -10.34
N CYS A 173 -9.47 -5.87 -11.13
CA CYS A 173 -10.89 -5.57 -10.94
C CYS A 173 -11.43 -6.15 -9.62
N ASP A 174 -11.01 -7.37 -9.25
CA ASP A 174 -11.42 -8.01 -7.99
C ASP A 174 -10.87 -7.23 -6.78
N GLN A 175 -9.67 -6.67 -6.88
CA GLN A 175 -9.14 -5.79 -5.84
C GLN A 175 -10.01 -4.54 -5.63
N VAL A 176 -10.55 -3.93 -6.71
CA VAL A 176 -11.52 -2.82 -6.58
C VAL A 176 -12.81 -3.30 -5.92
N ALA A 177 -13.33 -4.46 -6.33
CA ALA A 177 -14.55 -5.04 -5.75
C ALA A 177 -14.39 -5.36 -4.24
N VAL A 178 -13.24 -5.88 -3.82
CA VAL A 178 -12.93 -6.14 -2.40
C VAL A 178 -12.85 -4.84 -1.61
N LEU A 179 -12.18 -3.81 -2.14
CA LEU A 179 -12.06 -2.50 -1.48
C LEU A 179 -13.44 -1.86 -1.27
N THR A 180 -14.24 -1.80 -2.34
CA THR A 180 -15.56 -1.15 -2.33
C THR A 180 -16.56 -1.89 -1.46
N LYS A 181 -16.56 -3.23 -1.46
CA LYS A 181 -17.40 -4.06 -0.58
C LYS A 181 -17.04 -3.92 0.90
N GLY A 182 -15.75 -3.81 1.22
CA GLY A 182 -15.28 -3.59 2.59
C GLY A 182 -15.51 -2.15 3.07
N GLY A 183 -15.60 -1.20 2.14
CA GLY A 183 -15.69 0.22 2.43
C GLY A 183 -14.50 0.74 3.23
N VAL A 184 -14.64 1.95 3.77
CA VAL A 184 -13.58 2.60 4.57
C VAL A 184 -13.25 1.80 5.83
N GLY A 185 -14.26 1.28 6.53
CA GLY A 185 -14.07 0.48 7.74
C GLY A 185 -13.27 -0.80 7.48
N GLY A 186 -13.65 -1.58 6.47
CA GLY A 186 -12.94 -2.82 6.10
C GLY A 186 -11.51 -2.54 5.64
N PHE A 187 -11.30 -1.46 4.89
CA PHE A 187 -9.97 -0.99 4.51
C PHE A 187 -9.08 -0.70 5.72
N PHE A 188 -9.57 0.10 6.68
CA PHE A 188 -8.78 0.45 7.86
C PHE A 188 -8.57 -0.72 8.82
N VAL A 189 -9.48 -1.70 8.90
CA VAL A 189 -9.20 -2.93 9.64
C VAL A 189 -7.96 -3.60 9.05
N LYS A 190 -7.94 -3.81 7.73
CA LYS A 190 -6.80 -4.44 7.05
C LYS A 190 -5.53 -3.62 7.22
N LYS A 191 -5.58 -2.30 7.02
CA LYS A 191 -4.40 -1.45 7.08
C LYS A 191 -3.78 -1.35 8.47
N VAL A 192 -4.60 -1.16 9.50
CA VAL A 192 -4.10 -1.11 10.88
C VAL A 192 -3.59 -2.48 11.31
N GLU A 193 -4.16 -3.59 10.81
CA GLU A 193 -3.59 -4.93 11.05
C GLU A 193 -2.25 -5.12 10.35
N GLU A 194 -2.08 -4.66 9.10
CA GLU A 194 -0.80 -4.70 8.39
C GLU A 194 0.29 -3.93 9.15
N TRP A 195 0.03 -2.68 9.55
CA TRP A 195 0.99 -1.88 10.33
C TRP A 195 1.33 -2.53 11.67
N ARG A 196 0.35 -3.13 12.35
CA ARG A 196 0.58 -3.88 13.59
C ARG A 196 1.47 -5.09 13.35
N ASP A 197 1.28 -5.80 12.24
CA ASP A 197 2.04 -6.99 11.96
C ASP A 197 3.50 -6.61 11.61
N THR A 198 3.75 -5.50 10.91
CA THR A 198 5.10 -4.91 10.77
C THR A 198 5.75 -4.61 12.13
N LEU A 199 5.02 -4.01 13.08
CA LEU A 199 5.55 -3.77 14.43
C LEU A 199 5.90 -5.06 15.18
N LYS A 200 5.17 -6.16 14.94
CA LYS A 200 5.52 -7.46 15.53
C LYS A 200 6.76 -8.04 14.88
N ASP A 201 6.88 -7.92 13.57
CA ASP A 201 8.05 -8.42 12.84
C ASP A 201 9.32 -7.72 13.37
N VAL A 202 9.29 -6.39 13.51
CA VAL A 202 10.38 -5.61 14.14
C VAL A 202 10.64 -6.05 15.59
N MET A 203 9.58 -6.32 16.37
CA MET A 203 9.72 -6.77 17.76
C MET A 203 10.36 -8.16 17.87
N GLU A 204 9.97 -9.10 17.01
CA GLU A 204 10.54 -10.45 16.99
C GLU A 204 12.00 -10.39 16.52
N GLU A 205 12.30 -9.62 15.48
CA GLU A 205 13.66 -9.40 14.98
C GLU A 205 14.58 -8.80 16.06
N LEU A 206 14.17 -7.72 16.72
CA LEU A 206 14.95 -7.10 17.81
C LEU A 206 15.14 -8.04 19.01
N LYS A 207 14.14 -8.87 19.29
CA LYS A 207 14.22 -9.84 20.38
C LYS A 207 15.21 -10.95 20.05
N GLU A 208 15.14 -11.50 18.83
CA GLU A 208 16.07 -12.53 18.36
C GLU A 208 17.51 -12.00 18.32
N TRP A 209 17.71 -10.77 17.84
CA TRP A 209 19.02 -10.11 17.86
C TRP A 209 19.54 -9.89 19.29
N GLY A 210 18.70 -9.43 20.22
CA GLY A 210 19.10 -9.20 21.61
C GLY A 210 19.48 -10.45 22.41
N GLU A 211 19.02 -11.62 21.96
CA GLU A 211 19.35 -12.93 22.53
C GLU A 211 20.68 -13.49 21.99
N GLN A 212 21.29 -12.85 20.98
CA GLN A 212 22.60 -13.25 20.47
C GLN A 212 23.69 -12.95 21.51
N GLU A 213 24.51 -13.96 21.81
CA GLU A 213 25.68 -13.80 22.66
C GLU A 213 26.90 -13.48 21.80
N PRO A 214 27.84 -12.64 22.27
CA PRO A 214 29.12 -12.48 21.60
C PRO A 214 29.84 -13.83 21.60
N ASP A 215 30.32 -14.27 20.43
CA ASP A 215 31.11 -15.49 20.31
C ASP A 215 32.31 -15.42 21.27
N ASP A 216 32.42 -16.42 22.15
CA ASP A 216 33.52 -16.62 23.09
C ASP A 216 34.73 -17.27 22.37
N ASP A 217 35.13 -16.73 21.21
CA ASP A 217 36.32 -17.18 20.49
C ASP A 217 37.61 -16.57 21.09
N ASP A 218 37.75 -16.69 22.42
CA ASP A 218 38.97 -16.44 23.20
C ASP A 218 39.37 -17.73 23.98
N ASP A 219 39.28 -18.90 23.33
CA ASP A 219 40.04 -20.07 23.75
C ASP A 219 41.37 -20.10 22.98
N ASP A 220 42.31 -19.28 23.46
CA ASP A 220 43.74 -19.44 23.22
C ASP A 220 44.19 -20.85 23.69
N GLU A 221 44.52 -21.73 22.75
CA GLU A 221 45.54 -22.76 23.00
C GLU A 221 46.76 -22.47 22.10
N ASP A 222 47.77 -21.89 22.74
CA ASP A 222 49.15 -21.75 22.30
C ASP A 222 49.74 -23.05 21.72
N GLU A 223 50.31 -23.00 20.52
CA GLU A 223 51.55 -23.74 20.23
C GLU A 223 52.59 -22.78 19.62
N GLU A 224 53.66 -22.59 20.38
CA GLU A 224 54.87 -21.84 20.03
C GLU A 224 55.48 -22.33 18.70
N GLU A 225 55.90 -21.41 17.84
CA GLU A 225 57.23 -21.50 17.20
C GLU A 225 57.70 -20.14 16.68
N ASP A 226 58.91 -19.76 17.10
CA ASP A 226 59.71 -18.60 16.71
C ASP A 226 59.82 -18.39 15.19
N ASP A 227 59.54 -17.17 14.70
CA ASP A 227 60.36 -16.54 13.66
C ASP A 227 60.18 -15.01 13.63
N PRO A 228 61.26 -14.18 13.71
CA PRO A 228 61.11 -12.74 13.76
C PRO A 228 61.38 -12.10 12.40
N VAL A 229 60.35 -11.89 11.56
CA VAL A 229 60.44 -10.87 10.51
C VAL A 229 59.08 -10.48 9.89
N HIS A 230 58.85 -9.17 9.92
CA HIS A 230 58.16 -8.37 8.90
C HIS A 230 56.61 -8.27 8.89
N ASP A 231 56.17 -7.02 9.04
CA ASP A 231 54.99 -6.39 8.44
C ASP A 231 53.76 -6.12 9.34
N THR A 232 53.89 -5.10 10.19
CA THR A 232 52.87 -4.52 11.07
C THR A 232 51.94 -3.52 10.35
N SER A 233 51.38 -3.88 9.19
CA SER A 233 50.47 -3.02 8.44
C SER A 233 49.19 -3.71 7.92
N GLU A 234 49.16 -5.04 7.79
CA GLU A 234 48.00 -5.73 7.20
C GLU A 234 46.97 -6.22 8.24
N LYS A 235 47.38 -6.66 9.44
CA LYS A 235 46.44 -7.08 10.51
C LYS A 235 45.45 -5.99 10.93
N SER A 236 45.91 -4.72 10.97
CA SER A 236 45.03 -3.61 11.33
C SER A 236 43.99 -3.33 10.24
N LYS A 237 44.36 -3.46 8.95
CA LYS A 237 43.42 -3.28 7.83
C LYS A 237 42.43 -4.42 7.74
N GLN A 238 42.87 -5.65 7.98
CA GLN A 238 41.99 -6.81 8.04
C GLN A 238 40.99 -6.66 9.19
N SER A 239 41.41 -6.19 10.37
CA SER A 239 40.53 -5.95 11.53
C SER A 239 39.49 -4.85 11.28
N VAL A 240 39.80 -3.75 10.58
CA VAL A 240 38.77 -2.76 10.19
C VAL A 240 37.88 -3.24 9.05
N ILE A 241 38.36 -4.17 8.21
CA ILE A 241 37.52 -4.80 7.17
C ILE A 241 36.60 -5.85 7.81
N ASP A 242 37.09 -6.57 8.81
CA ASP A 242 36.31 -7.54 9.59
C ASP A 242 35.26 -6.80 10.42
N ASP A 243 35.61 -5.73 11.16
CA ASP A 243 34.64 -4.86 11.87
C ASP A 243 33.64 -4.15 10.92
N PHE A 244 33.99 -4.01 9.63
CA PHE A 244 33.09 -3.50 8.59
C PHE A 244 32.26 -4.59 7.91
N MET A 245 32.67 -5.86 7.98
CA MET A 245 31.95 -7.02 7.42
C MET A 245 31.22 -7.85 8.48
N SER A 246 31.52 -7.65 9.77
CA SER A 246 30.78 -8.12 10.93
C SER A 246 29.47 -7.35 11.01
N SER A 247 28.52 -7.81 10.20
CA SER A 247 27.12 -7.36 10.24
C SER A 247 26.43 -7.73 11.57
N ASP A 248 27.11 -8.52 12.40
CA ASP A 248 26.66 -9.07 13.67
C ASP A 248 27.36 -8.37 14.84
N ARG A 249 27.23 -7.04 14.92
CA ARG A 249 27.60 -6.31 16.15
C ARG A 249 26.66 -6.76 17.26
N THR A 250 27.14 -7.64 18.15
CA THR A 250 26.40 -8.07 19.34
C THR A 250 26.68 -7.13 20.50
N ILE A 251 25.77 -7.08 21.48
CA ILE A 251 25.95 -6.21 22.65
C ILE A 251 27.11 -6.74 23.50
N PRO A 252 28.18 -5.96 23.76
CA PRO A 252 29.32 -6.40 24.57
C PRO A 252 28.89 -6.91 25.95
N LYS A 253 29.60 -7.92 26.50
CA LYS A 253 29.30 -8.48 27.83
C LYS A 253 29.33 -7.44 28.95
N SER A 254 30.21 -6.44 28.84
CA SER A 254 30.36 -5.35 29.81
C SER A 254 29.24 -4.31 29.72
N ASP A 255 28.52 -4.24 28.59
CA ASP A 255 27.42 -3.31 28.30
C ASP A 255 27.66 -1.88 28.84
N PRO A 256 28.77 -1.22 28.45
CA PRO A 256 29.19 0.06 29.04
C PRO A 256 28.14 1.16 28.83
N ASP A 257 27.50 1.14 27.67
CA ASP A 257 26.50 2.11 27.25
C ASP A 257 25.08 1.74 27.68
N LYS A 258 24.89 0.61 28.39
CA LYS A 258 23.59 0.12 28.87
C LYS A 258 22.57 -0.05 27.75
N ILE A 259 22.98 -0.72 26.67
CA ILE A 259 22.13 -1.06 25.54
C ILE A 259 21.14 -2.17 25.92
N ARG A 260 21.51 -3.17 26.75
CA ARG A 260 20.57 -4.25 27.14
C ARG A 260 19.33 -3.71 27.88
N PRO A 261 19.46 -2.84 28.90
CA PRO A 261 18.30 -2.23 29.53
C PRO A 261 17.44 -1.38 28.58
N ARG A 262 18.06 -0.68 27.62
CA ARG A 262 17.35 0.10 26.61
C ARG A 262 16.57 -0.79 25.67
N LEU A 263 17.18 -1.84 25.16
CA LEU A 263 16.52 -2.85 24.33
C LEU A 263 15.32 -3.46 25.06
N GLU A 264 15.47 -3.89 26.31
CA GLU A 264 14.36 -4.41 27.10
C GLU A 264 13.21 -3.40 27.24
N THR A 265 13.54 -2.12 27.38
CA THR A 265 12.58 -1.03 27.50
C THR A 265 11.87 -0.78 26.18
N SER A 266 12.61 -0.70 25.07
CA SER A 266 12.09 -0.63 23.71
C SER A 266 11.13 -1.77 23.41
N LEU A 267 11.50 -3.01 23.73
CA LEU A 267 10.64 -4.19 23.54
C LEU A 267 9.36 -4.11 24.37
N LYS A 268 9.42 -3.63 25.62
CA LYS A 268 8.23 -3.42 26.46
C LYS A 268 7.31 -2.36 25.84
N ARG A 269 7.85 -1.22 25.40
CA ARG A 269 7.08 -0.13 24.76
C ARG A 269 6.48 -0.59 23.43
N LEU A 270 7.27 -1.22 22.56
CA LEU A 270 6.82 -1.79 21.27
C LEU A 270 5.68 -2.80 21.46
N ARG A 271 5.78 -3.66 22.48
CA ARG A 271 4.68 -4.57 22.85
C ARG A 271 3.41 -3.82 23.24
N LEU A 272 3.53 -2.75 24.04
CA LEU A 272 2.38 -1.92 24.41
C LEU A 272 1.75 -1.24 23.18
N VAL A 273 2.56 -0.71 22.26
CA VAL A 273 2.07 -0.10 21.00
C VAL A 273 1.38 -1.16 20.13
N THR A 274 1.93 -2.36 20.01
CA THR A 274 1.28 -3.48 19.30
C THR A 274 -0.12 -3.80 19.88
N LEU A 275 -0.26 -3.76 21.21
CA LEU A 275 -1.56 -3.92 21.89
C LEU A 275 -2.50 -2.74 21.63
N LEU A 276 -1.98 -1.51 21.54
CA LEU A 276 -2.75 -0.33 21.15
C LEU A 276 -3.38 -0.51 19.77
N TYR A 277 -2.61 -0.94 18.76
CA TYR A 277 -3.15 -1.22 17.41
C TYR A 277 -4.26 -2.28 17.47
N GLN A 278 -4.04 -3.38 18.19
CA GLN A 278 -5.04 -4.43 18.35
C GLN A 278 -6.34 -3.89 18.98
N ALA A 279 -6.22 -3.04 19.99
CA ALA A 279 -7.34 -2.45 20.70
C ALA A 279 -8.06 -1.38 19.84
N ILE A 280 -7.33 -0.57 19.07
CA ILE A 280 -7.87 0.38 18.08
C ILE A 280 -8.73 -0.37 17.06
N VAL A 281 -8.22 -1.46 16.48
CA VAL A 281 -9.00 -2.27 15.51
C VAL A 281 -10.30 -2.76 16.16
N LYS A 282 -10.22 -3.35 17.35
CA LYS A 282 -11.38 -3.95 18.04
C LYS A 282 -12.41 -2.93 18.52
N ARG A 283 -11.98 -1.77 19.01
CA ARG A 283 -12.82 -0.83 19.78
C ARG A 283 -13.11 0.48 19.06
N ARG A 284 -12.38 0.81 17.99
CA ARG A 284 -12.57 2.04 17.19
C ARG A 284 -12.90 1.72 15.74
N ILE A 285 -12.04 0.99 15.04
CA ILE A 285 -12.22 0.74 13.59
C ILE A 285 -13.41 -0.20 13.31
N LYS A 286 -13.56 -1.30 14.07
CA LYS A 286 -14.73 -2.18 13.93
C LYS A 286 -16.05 -1.55 14.37
N LYS A 287 -16.01 -0.42 15.07
CA LYS A 287 -17.17 0.37 15.51
C LYS A 287 -17.28 1.69 14.74
N LEU A 288 -16.60 1.81 13.60
CA LEU A 288 -16.60 3.02 12.79
C LEU A 288 -18.02 3.28 12.26
N PRO A 289 -18.53 4.53 12.37
CA PRO A 289 -19.75 4.94 11.69
C PRO A 289 -19.64 4.78 10.17
N ALA A 290 -20.77 4.87 9.46
CA ALA A 290 -20.76 4.81 8.01
C ALA A 290 -19.95 5.99 7.43
N ILE A 291 -19.02 5.68 6.54
CA ILE A 291 -18.23 6.65 5.77
C ILE A 291 -18.47 6.38 4.28
N PRO A 292 -18.91 7.39 3.49
CA PRO A 292 -19.06 8.79 3.88
C PRO A 292 -20.29 8.97 4.79
N PRO A 293 -20.30 10.02 5.63
CA PRO A 293 -21.46 10.32 6.46
C PRO A 293 -22.69 10.61 5.56
N PRO A 294 -23.90 10.15 5.96
CA PRO A 294 -25.15 10.55 5.34
C PRO A 294 -25.33 12.07 5.27
N GLU A 295 -26.14 12.57 4.33
CA GLU A 295 -26.36 14.02 4.18
C GLU A 295 -26.97 14.65 5.44
N ASP A 296 -27.82 13.92 6.14
CA ASP A 296 -28.51 14.29 7.38
C ASP A 296 -27.71 13.95 8.66
N ALA A 297 -26.46 13.50 8.52
CA ALA A 297 -25.61 13.16 9.66
C ALA A 297 -25.27 14.39 10.52
N ASP A 298 -25.15 14.17 11.82
CA ASP A 298 -24.73 15.20 12.78
C ASP A 298 -23.25 15.61 12.62
N GLU A 299 -22.86 16.66 13.35
CA GLU A 299 -21.50 17.22 13.29
C GLU A 299 -20.43 16.20 13.71
N SER A 300 -20.72 15.34 14.70
CA SER A 300 -19.80 14.30 15.14
C SER A 300 -19.52 13.27 14.04
N ALA A 301 -20.54 12.79 13.34
CA ALA A 301 -20.41 11.87 12.22
C ALA A 301 -19.66 12.51 11.04
N ARG A 302 -19.87 13.81 10.79
CA ARG A 302 -19.14 14.56 9.74
C ARG A 302 -17.67 14.81 10.07
N ALA A 303 -17.29 14.82 11.35
CA ALA A 303 -15.91 14.95 11.78
C ALA A 303 -15.13 13.62 11.76
N VAL A 304 -15.81 12.47 11.61
CA VAL A 304 -15.18 11.13 11.62
C VAL A 304 -14.09 10.98 10.55
N PRO A 305 -14.30 11.36 9.27
CA PRO A 305 -13.25 11.25 8.24
C PRO A 305 -11.96 12.00 8.61
N THR A 306 -12.07 13.23 9.11
CA THR A 306 -10.91 14.03 9.53
C THR A 306 -10.19 13.36 10.69
N LYS A 307 -10.92 12.99 11.76
CA LYS A 307 -10.35 12.32 12.93
C LYS A 307 -9.66 10.99 12.57
N LEU A 308 -10.25 10.23 11.65
CA LEU A 308 -9.67 8.98 11.16
C LEU A 308 -8.44 9.23 10.30
N ASN A 309 -8.42 10.29 9.49
CA ASN A 309 -7.27 10.67 8.68
C ASN A 309 -6.08 11.10 9.55
N ASP A 310 -6.33 11.89 10.59
CA ASP A 310 -5.30 12.32 11.55
C ASP A 310 -4.70 11.12 12.29
N ALA A 311 -5.55 10.20 12.75
CA ALA A 311 -5.08 8.97 13.38
C ALA A 311 -4.30 8.07 12.41
N ALA A 312 -4.77 7.96 11.16
CA ALA A 312 -4.14 7.12 10.14
C ALA A 312 -2.72 7.58 9.81
N HIS A 313 -2.49 8.89 9.73
CA HIS A 313 -1.16 9.42 9.43
C HIS A 313 -0.12 8.99 10.48
N VAL A 314 -0.46 9.11 11.77
CA VAL A 314 0.46 8.71 12.84
C VAL A 314 0.60 7.18 12.92
N LEU A 315 -0.50 6.45 12.72
CA LEU A 315 -0.47 4.97 12.67
C LEU A 315 0.35 4.42 11.48
N GLU A 316 0.44 5.16 10.37
CA GLU A 316 1.21 4.76 9.18
C GLU A 316 2.72 4.88 9.40
N VAL A 317 3.17 5.91 10.12
CA VAL A 317 4.60 6.24 10.27
C VAL A 317 5.23 5.53 11.47
N LEU A 318 4.45 5.18 12.49
CA LEU A 318 4.94 4.48 13.69
C LEU A 318 5.79 3.22 13.41
N PRO A 319 5.41 2.31 12.48
CA PRO A 319 6.26 1.17 12.14
C PRO A 319 7.64 1.56 11.61
N ASP A 320 7.72 2.61 10.80
CA ASP A 320 8.99 3.10 10.26
C ASP A 320 9.86 3.67 11.39
N HIS A 321 9.30 4.46 12.30
CA HIS A 321 10.03 4.97 13.48
C HIS A 321 10.54 3.86 14.40
N PHE A 322 9.79 2.76 14.56
CA PHE A 322 10.29 1.59 15.30
C PHE A 322 11.37 0.82 14.54
N GLY A 323 11.36 0.85 13.20
CA GLY A 323 12.47 0.37 12.38
C GLY A 323 13.72 1.21 12.53
N ASP A 324 13.58 2.55 12.57
CA ASP A 324 14.69 3.46 12.84
C ASP A 324 15.26 3.27 14.26
N LEU A 325 14.39 3.08 15.26
CA LEU A 325 14.80 2.70 16.62
C LEU A 325 15.57 1.37 16.61
N ALA A 326 15.15 0.39 15.80
CA ALA A 326 15.86 -0.87 15.68
C ALA A 326 17.27 -0.67 15.09
N ALA A 327 17.38 0.16 14.04
CA ALA A 327 18.68 0.52 13.45
C ALA A 327 19.62 1.17 14.48
N ALA A 328 19.13 2.14 15.26
CA ALA A 328 19.91 2.77 16.34
C ALA A 328 20.38 1.76 17.41
N ILE A 329 19.54 0.76 17.71
CA ILE A 329 19.92 -0.34 18.62
C ILE A 329 21.03 -1.20 18.02
N TYR A 330 20.96 -1.54 16.73
CA TYR A 330 22.00 -2.31 16.04
C TYR A 330 23.33 -1.55 15.96
N ASP A 331 23.26 -0.23 15.79
CA ASP A 331 24.43 0.65 15.76
C ASP A 331 25.02 0.92 17.16
N LEU A 332 24.36 0.43 18.22
CA LEU A 332 24.74 0.60 19.63
C LEU A 332 24.85 2.08 20.04
N ASP A 333 24.05 2.96 19.44
CA ASP A 333 24.06 4.42 19.73
C ASP A 333 23.07 4.77 20.86
N PRO A 334 23.54 4.99 22.10
CA PRO A 334 22.64 5.25 23.22
C PRO A 334 21.88 6.57 23.10
N GLU A 335 22.44 7.60 22.45
CA GLU A 335 21.78 8.89 22.32
C GLU A 335 20.65 8.81 21.29
N GLU A 336 20.91 8.19 20.14
CA GLU A 336 19.91 7.99 19.10
C GLU A 336 18.80 7.03 19.55
N ILE A 337 19.12 5.97 20.29
CA ILE A 337 18.12 5.08 20.89
C ILE A 337 17.17 5.86 21.80
N ASP A 338 17.71 6.71 22.69
CA ASP A 338 16.90 7.47 23.63
C ASP A 338 15.99 8.48 22.88
N GLU A 339 16.51 9.17 21.86
CA GLU A 339 15.74 10.11 21.02
C GLU A 339 14.62 9.40 20.23
N MET A 340 14.94 8.31 19.52
CA MET A 340 13.98 7.55 18.72
C MET A 340 12.90 6.91 19.60
N MET A 341 13.26 6.46 20.81
CA MET A 341 12.31 5.88 21.75
C MET A 341 11.30 6.92 22.27
N ASP A 342 11.73 8.16 22.49
CA ASP A 342 10.86 9.27 22.89
C ASP A 342 9.96 9.74 21.73
N GLN A 343 10.46 9.72 20.49
CA GLN A 343 9.67 10.01 19.30
C GLN A 343 8.56 8.96 19.11
N CYS A 344 8.90 7.66 19.13
CA CYS A 344 7.92 6.56 19.06
C CYS A 344 6.84 6.67 20.15
N PHE A 345 7.23 7.05 21.37
CA PHE A 345 6.32 7.28 22.48
C PHE A 345 5.36 8.44 22.20
N THR A 346 5.88 9.58 21.73
CA THR A 346 5.10 10.78 21.45
C THR A 346 4.05 10.51 20.38
N ASP A 347 4.39 9.73 19.36
CA ASP A 347 3.48 9.32 18.29
C ASP A 347 2.39 8.36 18.81
N ALA A 348 2.76 7.38 19.62
CA ALA A 348 1.80 6.46 20.25
C ALA A 348 0.82 7.18 21.21
N GLU A 349 1.31 8.18 21.96
CA GLU A 349 0.46 9.04 22.78
C GLU A 349 -0.48 9.89 21.91
N THR A 350 0.03 10.45 20.80
CA THR A 350 -0.77 11.25 19.85
C THR A 350 -1.93 10.44 19.30
N VAL A 351 -1.69 9.22 18.82
CA VAL A 351 -2.78 8.31 18.36
C VAL A 351 -3.77 8.03 19.48
N SER A 352 -3.28 7.77 20.69
CA SER A 352 -4.12 7.49 21.85
C SER A 352 -4.98 8.68 22.26
N ASN A 353 -4.51 9.91 22.02
CA ASN A 353 -5.29 11.13 22.21
C ASN A 353 -6.37 11.29 21.14
N VAL A 354 -6.01 11.08 19.86
CA VAL A 354 -6.96 11.17 18.74
C VAL A 354 -8.07 10.12 18.88
N LEU A 355 -7.74 8.87 19.17
CA LEU A 355 -8.70 7.76 19.21
C LEU A 355 -9.17 7.37 20.62
N GLY A 356 -8.76 8.08 21.66
CA GLY A 356 -9.08 7.73 23.06
C GLY A 356 -10.58 7.76 23.35
N GLN A 357 -11.31 8.71 22.77
CA GLN A 357 -12.76 8.81 22.89
C GLN A 357 -13.48 8.02 21.79
N THR A 358 -14.74 7.67 22.04
CA THR A 358 -15.63 7.12 21.01
C THR A 358 -15.85 8.12 19.86
N TRP A 359 -16.46 7.66 18.77
CA TRP A 359 -16.75 8.52 17.61
C TRP A 359 -17.77 9.63 17.94
N GLU A 360 -18.60 9.42 18.97
CA GLU A 360 -19.57 10.40 19.49
C GLU A 360 -18.97 11.31 20.58
N GLY A 361 -17.67 11.18 20.89
CA GLY A 361 -17.00 11.96 21.94
C GLY A 361 -17.24 11.45 23.38
N GLY A 362 -17.99 10.35 23.55
CA GLY A 362 -18.20 9.69 24.83
C GLY A 362 -17.00 8.87 25.32
N LYS A 363 -17.04 8.48 26.60
CA LYS A 363 -16.07 7.58 27.24
C LYS A 363 -16.57 6.13 27.23
N ASP A 364 -15.68 5.19 27.01
CA ASP A 364 -15.94 3.75 27.14
C ASP A 364 -14.77 3.03 27.83
N GLU A 365 -14.86 1.70 27.97
CA GLU A 365 -13.79 0.86 28.52
C GLU A 365 -12.43 1.09 27.82
N PHE A 366 -12.45 1.37 26.51
CA PHE A 366 -11.21 1.66 25.77
C PHE A 366 -10.65 3.02 26.15
N THR A 367 -11.48 4.03 26.40
CA THR A 367 -11.02 5.32 26.93
C THR A 367 -10.25 5.16 28.25
N GLU A 368 -10.80 4.39 29.18
CA GLU A 368 -10.11 4.10 30.45
C GLU A 368 -8.82 3.30 30.24
N TRP A 369 -8.85 2.34 29.31
CA TRP A 369 -7.67 1.57 28.94
C TRP A 369 -6.58 2.46 28.31
N THR A 370 -6.93 3.42 27.45
CA THR A 370 -5.97 4.35 26.85
C THR A 370 -5.29 5.23 27.88
N GLU A 371 -5.99 5.65 28.95
CA GLU A 371 -5.37 6.41 30.05
C GLU A 371 -4.39 5.56 30.85
N LYS A 372 -4.72 4.28 31.08
CA LYS A 372 -3.78 3.32 31.68
C LYS A 372 -2.58 3.07 30.76
N PHE A 373 -2.81 2.88 29.47
CA PHE A 373 -1.76 2.72 28.47
C PHE A 373 -0.78 3.90 28.50
N LYS A 374 -1.28 5.15 28.47
CA LYS A 374 -0.44 6.36 28.59
C LYS A 374 0.36 6.39 29.88
N THR A 375 -0.22 5.91 30.98
CA THR A 375 0.47 5.86 32.27
C THR A 375 1.59 4.80 32.27
N GLU A 376 1.33 3.63 31.69
CA GLU A 376 2.30 2.53 31.67
C GLU A 376 3.43 2.79 30.66
N ILE A 377 3.12 3.35 29.49
CA ILE A 377 4.13 3.67 28.48
C ILE A 377 5.04 4.85 28.89
N ARG A 378 4.63 5.68 29.86
CA ARG A 378 5.47 6.70 30.52
C ARG A 378 6.37 6.14 31.62
N LYS A 379 6.07 4.96 32.15
CA LYS A 379 6.84 4.32 33.23
C LYS A 379 7.83 3.28 32.71
N ALA A 380 7.47 2.61 31.61
CA ALA A 380 8.36 1.75 30.85
C ALA A 380 9.48 2.62 30.30
#